data_AF-A0A060YT78-F1
#
_entry.id   AF-A0A060YT78-F1
#
_cell.length_a   1.000
_cell.length_b   1.000
_cell.length_c   1.000
_cell.angle_alpha   90.00
_cell.angle_beta   90.00
_cell.angle_gamma   90.00
#
_symmetry.space_group_name_H-M   'P 1'
#
loop_
_entity.id
_entity.type
_entity.pdbx_description
1 polymer ?
#
loop_
_entity_poly.entity_id
_entity_poly.type
_entity_poly.pdbx_seq_one_letter_code
_entity_poly.pdbx_strand_id
1 'polypeptide(L)' 'MLNTSPPSSRSTMTSACTYCGEQVGNDAKITIEHLNIYCHPACFKCGVCSKPMGDFLFNMFLHKGKVHCESCYANVL' A
#
# COMPACT_ATOMS: atom_id res chain seq x y z
N MET A 1 3.12 -32.45 -30.45
CA MET A 1 2.17 -31.53 -29.82
C MET A 1 2.80 -31.06 -28.53
N LEU A 2 3.27 -29.81 -28.46
CA LEU A 2 3.93 -29.26 -27.28
C LEU A 2 2.90 -29.15 -26.16
N ASN A 3 3.01 -30.01 -25.15
CA ASN A 3 2.22 -29.94 -23.94
C ASN A 3 2.73 -28.79 -23.07
N THR A 4 2.28 -27.57 -23.36
CA THR A 4 2.43 -26.40 -22.50
C THR A 4 1.53 -26.59 -21.28
N SER A 5 2.04 -27.31 -20.29
CA SER A 5 1.52 -27.22 -18.93
C SER A 5 1.57 -25.73 -18.51
N PRO A 6 0.47 -25.11 -18.08
CA PRO A 6 0.52 -23.76 -17.57
C PRO A 6 1.47 -23.75 -16.36
N PRO A 7 2.38 -22.76 -16.22
CA PRO A 7 3.21 -22.68 -15.04
C PRO A 7 2.28 -22.57 -13.85
N SER A 8 2.43 -23.56 -12.97
CA SER A 8 1.79 -23.69 -11.68
C SER A 8 1.46 -22.32 -11.11
N SER A 9 0.17 -22.11 -10.85
CA SER A 9 -0.37 -21.04 -10.03
C SER A 9 0.36 -21.05 -8.70
N ARG A 10 1.54 -20.42 -8.66
CA ARG A 10 2.21 -20.08 -7.43
C ARG A 10 1.33 -18.99 -6.88
N SER A 11 0.35 -19.40 -6.08
CA SER A 11 -0.44 -18.53 -5.21
C SER A 11 0.52 -17.94 -4.18
N THR A 12 1.49 -17.14 -4.64
CA THR A 12 2.10 -16.11 -3.82
C THR A 12 0.94 -15.31 -3.29
N MET A 13 0.77 -15.27 -1.97
CA MET A 13 -0.21 -14.42 -1.30
C MET A 13 0.14 -12.95 -1.57
N THR A 14 -0.09 -12.49 -2.79
CA THR A 14 0.05 -11.11 -3.21
C THR A 14 -1.24 -10.41 -2.81
N SER A 15 -1.20 -9.73 -1.66
CA SER A 15 -2.29 -8.84 -1.27
C SER A 15 -2.42 -7.74 -2.33
N ALA A 16 -3.64 -7.42 -2.74
CA ALA A 16 -3.89 -6.28 -3.61
C ALA A 16 -3.58 -4.97 -2.85
N CYS A 17 -3.02 -4.00 -3.56
CA CYS A 17 -2.73 -2.69 -3.02
C CYS A 17 -4.03 -1.97 -2.70
N THR A 18 -4.22 -1.57 -1.45
CA THR A 18 -5.41 -0.83 -1.00
C THR A 18 -5.60 0.48 -1.76
N TYR A 19 -4.53 1.08 -2.30
CA TYR A 19 -4.59 2.38 -2.97
C TYR A 19 -4.70 2.31 -4.50
N CYS A 20 -3.99 1.41 -5.18
CA CYS A 20 -4.04 1.30 -6.64
C CYS A 20 -4.79 0.05 -7.15
N GLY A 21 -5.10 -0.91 -6.29
CA GLY A 21 -5.78 -2.16 -6.65
C GLY A 21 -4.87 -3.21 -7.30
N GLU A 22 -3.64 -2.87 -7.64
CA GLU A 22 -2.68 -3.81 -8.26
C GLU A 22 -2.02 -4.73 -7.23
N GLN A 23 -1.52 -5.87 -7.67
CA GLN A 23 -0.86 -6.83 -6.80
C GLN A 23 0.38 -6.21 -6.15
N VAL A 24 0.49 -6.33 -4.82
CA VAL A 24 1.71 -5.98 -4.10
C VAL A 24 2.63 -7.18 -4.14
N GLY A 25 3.78 -7.02 -4.81
CA GLY A 25 4.82 -8.03 -4.92
C GLY A 25 5.43 -8.42 -3.57
N ASN A 26 6.36 -9.37 -3.61
CA ASN A 26 6.93 -9.98 -2.40
C ASN A 26 8.13 -9.20 -1.82
N ASP A 27 8.66 -8.21 -2.54
CA ASP A 27 9.86 -7.48 -2.16
C ASP A 27 9.62 -6.48 -1.02
N ALA A 28 9.01 -5.34 -1.35
CA ALA A 28 8.75 -4.25 -0.41
C ALA A 28 7.26 -3.93 -0.40
N LYS A 29 6.61 -4.22 0.73
CA LYS A 29 5.21 -3.89 0.98
C LYS A 29 5.04 -3.23 2.34
N ILE A 30 4.21 -2.22 2.38
CA ILE A 30 3.78 -1.61 3.62
C ILE A 30 2.51 -2.32 4.05
N THR A 31 2.55 -2.84 5.27
CA THR A 31 1.43 -3.56 5.87
C THR A 31 1.07 -2.88 7.17
N ILE A 32 -0.19 -2.48 7.32
CA ILE A 32 -0.71 -1.96 8.59
C ILE A 32 -1.81 -2.90 9.04
N GLU A 33 -1.41 -3.89 9.85
CA GLU A 33 -2.24 -5.04 10.23
C GLU A 33 -3.54 -4.62 10.92
N HIS A 34 -3.45 -3.66 11.83
CA HIS A 34 -4.59 -3.12 12.59
C HIS A 34 -5.67 -2.47 11.72
N LEU A 35 -5.35 -2.16 10.46
CA LEU A 35 -6.22 -1.46 9.53
C LEU A 35 -6.47 -2.26 8.25
N ASN A 36 -5.90 -3.46 8.13
CA ASN A 36 -5.99 -4.30 6.94
C ASN A 36 -5.52 -3.55 5.66
N ILE A 37 -4.49 -2.71 5.80
CA ILE A 37 -3.92 -1.96 4.67
C ILE A 37 -2.68 -2.70 4.17
N TYR A 38 -2.65 -2.97 2.87
CA TYR A 38 -1.52 -3.55 2.15
C TYR A 38 -1.23 -2.66 0.96
N CYS A 39 -0.03 -2.11 0.81
CA CYS A 39 0.25 -1.24 -0.32
C CYS A 39 1.71 -1.20 -0.70
N HIS A 40 1.99 -0.71 -1.91
CA HIS A 40 3.35 -0.42 -2.33
C HIS A 40 3.92 0.77 -1.54
N PRO A 41 5.23 0.81 -1.27
CA PRO A 41 5.92 1.96 -0.69
C PRO A 41 5.64 3.25 -1.46
N ALA A 42 5.65 3.17 -2.80
CA ALA A 42 5.35 4.29 -3.69
C ALA A 42 3.88 4.75 -3.64
N CYS A 43 2.95 3.85 -3.31
CA CYS A 43 1.53 4.17 -3.17
C CYS A 43 1.21 4.72 -1.77
N PHE A 44 2.09 4.52 -0.79
CA PHE A 44 1.90 5.00 0.56
C PHE A 44 2.24 6.49 0.66
N LYS A 45 1.23 7.31 0.39
CA LYS A 45 1.33 8.76 0.30
C LYS A 45 0.11 9.43 0.93
N CYS A 46 0.27 10.68 1.35
CA CYS A 46 -0.81 11.44 1.95
C CYS A 46 -2.03 11.50 1.01
N GLY A 47 -3.21 11.11 1.50
CA GLY A 47 -4.46 11.11 0.74
C GLY A 47 -4.98 12.49 0.32
N VAL A 48 -4.33 13.58 0.77
CA VAL A 48 -4.70 14.98 0.46
C VAL A 48 -3.67 15.61 -0.48
N CYS A 49 -2.40 15.68 -0.07
CA CYS A 49 -1.36 16.35 -0.84
C CYS A 49 -0.47 15.41 -1.67
N SER A 50 -0.73 14.09 -1.63
CA SER A 50 0.09 13.06 -2.31
C SER A 50 1.56 13.02 -1.89
N LYS A 51 1.94 13.65 -0.77
CA LYS A 51 3.30 13.58 -0.23
C LYS A 51 3.68 12.13 0.07
N PRO A 52 4.82 11.62 -0.43
CA PRO A 52 5.26 10.25 -0.14
C PRO A 52 5.52 10.09 1.36
N MET A 53 5.01 9.00 1.92
CA MET A 53 5.16 8.64 3.35
C MET A 53 5.79 7.24 3.50
N GLY A 54 6.15 6.59 2.39
CA GLY A 54 6.70 5.24 2.36
C GLY A 54 8.09 5.11 3.01
N ASP A 55 8.81 6.22 3.18
CA ASP A 55 10.11 6.25 3.86
C ASP A 55 9.98 6.37 5.39
N PHE A 56 8.77 6.58 5.91
CA PHE A 56 8.48 6.72 7.36
C PHE A 56 9.28 7.82 8.09
N LEU A 57 9.89 8.75 7.35
CA LEU A 57 10.72 9.84 7.90
C LEU A 57 9.91 10.94 8.59
N PHE A 58 8.61 11.01 8.32
CA PHE A 58 7.74 12.08 8.80
C PHE A 58 6.56 11.50 9.58
N ASN A 59 6.07 12.27 10.56
CA ASN A 59 4.84 11.93 11.27
C ASN A 59 3.70 11.73 10.27
N MET A 60 3.03 10.59 10.43
CA MET A 60 1.90 10.18 9.62
C MET A 60 0.74 9.84 10.55
N PHE A 61 -0.45 10.30 10.18
CA PHE A 61 -1.67 10.06 10.92
C PHE A 61 -2.62 9.28 10.03
N LEU A 62 -3.34 8.35 10.63
CA LEU A 62 -4.32 7.57 9.88
C LEU A 62 -5.73 8.00 10.27
N HIS A 63 -6.53 8.37 9.27
CA HIS A 63 -7.88 8.84 9.47
C HIS A 63 -8.79 8.30 8.36
N LYS A 64 -9.90 7.66 8.75
CA LYS A 64 -10.87 7.03 7.83
C LYS A 64 -10.22 6.07 6.81
N GLY A 65 -9.20 5.31 7.24
CA GLY A 65 -8.53 4.34 6.38
C GLY A 65 -7.54 4.95 5.36
N LYS A 66 -7.25 6.24 5.44
CA LYS A 66 -6.21 6.90 4.63
C LYS A 66 -5.13 7.51 5.50
N VAL A 67 -3.90 7.46 5.01
CA VAL A 67 -2.76 8.13 5.64
C VAL A 67 -2.74 9.62 5.27
N HIS A 68 -2.47 10.47 6.25
CA HIS A 68 -2.33 11.91 6.11
C HIS A 68 -1.01 12.37 6.72
N CYS A 69 -0.36 13.35 6.10
CA CYS A 69 0.77 14.02 6.74
C CYS A 69 0.26 14.92 7.86
N GLU A 70 1.14 15.22 8.82
CA GLU A 70 0.84 16.10 9.97
C GLU A 70 0.09 17.39 9.57
N SER A 71 0.59 18.11 8.57
CA SER A 71 -0.04 19.36 8.12
C SER A 71 -1.44 19.14 7.57
N CYS A 72 -1.68 18.10 6.76
CA CYS A 72 -3.02 17.83 6.23
C CYS A 72 -3.95 17.28 7.31
N TYR A 73 -3.43 16.53 8.27
CA TYR A 73 -4.21 16.05 9.40
C TYR A 73 -4.67 17.21 10.28
N ALA A 74 -3.76 18.14 10.62
CA ALA A 74 -4.04 19.31 11.45
C ALA A 74 -4.95 20.37 10.80
N ASN A 75 -5.10 20.34 9.47
CA ASN A 75 -6.02 21.25 8.74
C ASN A 75 -7.41 20.65 8.50
N VAL A 76 -7.59 19.33 8.72
CA VAL A 76 -8.83 18.60 8.38
C VAL A 76 -9.63 18.22 9.63
N LEU A 77 -9.06 18.40 10.82
CA LEU A 77 -9.66 18.19 12.15
C LEU A 77 -9.50 19.46 13.00
#